data_AF-A0AAY4DR91-F1
#
_entry.id   AF-A0AAY4DR91-F1
#
_cell.length_a   1.000
_cell.length_b   1.000
_cell.length_c   1.000
_cell.angle_alpha   90.00
_cell.angle_beta   90.00
_cell.angle_gamma   90.00
#
_symmetry.space_group_name_H-M   'P 1'
#
loop_
_entity.id
_entity.type
_entity.pdbx_description
1 polymer ?
#
loop_
_entity_poly.entity_id
_entity_poly.type
_entity_poly.pdbx_seq_one_letter_code
_entity_poly.pdbx_strand_id
1 'polypeptide(L)'
;SAATLGSSCLPRWCFTAMRKWPRGSENKREQFRRYLERAGVLDSLTNVLVALYEETDKPEDPLEFIKTHFGVAHAEAETLRLEISELQQKCEVLSRDNEDLRNRVSVLETSVTSSLSQCCTLLCRYLLAFTAFTVRASPRR
;
A
#
# COMPACT_ATOMS: atom_id res chain seq x y z
N SER A 1 23.97 -17.84 -5.71
CA SER A 1 23.85 -17.46 -4.29
C SER A 1 24.38 -16.05 -4.09
N ALA A 2 23.53 -15.17 -3.55
CA ALA A 2 23.79 -13.85 -2.92
C ALA A 2 24.58 -12.79 -3.75
N ALA A 3 24.16 -11.54 -3.92
CA ALA A 3 23.08 -10.80 -3.30
C ALA A 3 22.59 -9.71 -4.26
N THR A 4 21.26 -9.65 -4.35
CA THR A 4 20.46 -8.59 -4.94
C THR A 4 20.61 -7.34 -4.08
N LEU A 5 21.29 -6.30 -4.58
CA LEU A 5 21.10 -4.93 -4.10
C LEU A 5 21.05 -4.03 -5.34
N GLY A 6 19.83 -3.62 -5.67
CA GLY A 6 19.55 -2.58 -6.65
C GLY A 6 20.22 -1.30 -6.17
N SER A 7 21.33 -0.97 -6.80
CA SER A 7 22.14 0.19 -6.46
C SER A 7 22.69 0.77 -7.74
N SER A 8 22.55 2.09 -7.87
CA SER A 8 23.24 2.98 -8.82
C SER A 8 22.57 3.26 -10.17
N CYS A 9 21.41 3.93 -10.14
CA CYS A 9 21.07 4.95 -11.15
C CYS A 9 21.80 6.28 -10.86
N LEU A 10 23.07 6.24 -10.43
CA LEU A 10 23.85 7.46 -10.25
C LEU A 10 24.70 7.67 -11.51
N PRO A 11 24.55 8.82 -12.19
CA PRO A 11 25.29 9.05 -13.43
C PRO A 11 26.81 8.97 -13.22
N ARG A 12 27.53 8.47 -14.22
CA ARG A 12 29.00 8.17 -14.15
C ARG A 12 29.88 9.38 -13.77
N TRP A 13 29.33 10.59 -13.92
CA TRP A 13 29.90 11.88 -13.54
C TRP A 13 29.85 12.11 -12.03
N CYS A 14 28.83 11.65 -11.31
CA CYS A 14 28.79 11.66 -9.83
C CYS A 14 29.91 10.81 -9.23
N PHE A 15 30.15 9.62 -9.78
CA PHE A 15 31.22 8.73 -9.33
C PHE A 15 32.63 9.30 -9.59
N THR A 16 32.82 10.12 -10.63
CA THR A 16 34.11 10.75 -10.94
C THR A 16 34.31 12.07 -10.19
N ALA A 17 33.26 12.87 -9.99
CA ALA A 17 33.31 14.07 -9.15
C ALA A 17 33.64 13.72 -7.68
N MET A 18 33.08 12.63 -7.16
CA MET A 18 33.37 12.16 -5.80
C MET A 18 34.82 11.65 -5.63
N ARG A 19 35.49 11.25 -6.72
CA ARG A 19 36.92 10.87 -6.69
C ARG A 19 37.89 12.06 -6.53
N LYS A 20 37.46 13.29 -6.83
CA LYS A 20 38.31 14.51 -6.75
C LYS A 20 38.12 15.31 -5.45
N TRP A 21 37.30 14.82 -4.51
CA TRP A 21 37.04 15.47 -3.23
C TRP A 21 38.20 15.23 -2.22
N PRO A 22 38.67 16.24 -1.48
CA PRO A 22 39.82 16.11 -0.57
C PRO A 22 39.66 14.93 0.38
N ARG A 23 40.73 14.14 0.50
CA ARG A 23 40.78 12.92 1.33
C ARG A 23 40.92 13.28 2.82
N GLY A 24 39.90 13.92 3.39
CA GLY A 24 39.70 13.90 4.84
C GLY A 24 39.40 12.46 5.30
N SER A 25 39.52 12.18 6.61
CA SER A 25 39.33 10.82 7.15
C SER A 25 38.07 10.15 6.58
N GLU A 26 38.28 9.03 5.90
CA GLU A 26 37.27 8.35 5.07
C GLU A 26 35.96 8.08 5.84
N ASN A 27 36.09 7.83 7.15
CA ASN A 27 34.97 7.65 8.09
C ASN A 27 34.04 8.87 8.19
N LYS A 28 34.56 10.09 8.29
CA LYS A 28 33.72 11.31 8.41
C LYS A 28 33.02 11.61 7.09
N ARG A 29 33.69 11.32 5.97
CA ARG A 29 33.14 11.56 4.63
C ARG A 29 32.01 10.60 4.29
N GLU A 30 32.18 9.32 4.62
CA GLU A 30 31.14 8.31 4.46
C GLU A 30 29.92 8.59 5.35
N GLN A 31 30.13 9.05 6.59
CA GLN A 31 29.04 9.49 7.46
C GLN A 31 28.25 10.65 6.88
N PHE A 32 28.93 11.65 6.32
CA PHE A 32 28.28 12.79 5.66
C PHE A 32 27.50 12.36 4.40
N ARG A 33 28.08 11.46 3.61
CA ARG A 33 27.39 10.87 2.45
C ARG A 33 26.11 10.13 2.87
N ARG A 34 26.20 9.23 3.86
CA ARG A 34 25.04 8.50 4.40
C ARG A 34 24.01 9.40 5.05
N TYR A 35 24.42 10.57 5.55
CA TYR A 35 23.48 11.58 6.05
C TYR A 35 22.69 12.21 4.90
N LEU A 36 23.37 12.59 3.82
CA LEU A 36 22.72 13.15 2.62
C LEU A 36 21.86 12.13 1.88
N GLU A 37 22.27 10.86 1.83
CA GLU A 37 21.46 9.76 1.29
C GLU A 37 20.22 9.51 2.16
N ARG A 38 20.36 9.48 3.49
CA ARG A 38 19.21 9.33 4.40
C ARG A 38 18.23 10.50 4.32
N ALA A 39 18.73 11.71 4.06
CA ALA A 39 17.90 12.89 3.86
C ALA A 39 17.30 12.98 2.45
N GLY A 40 17.69 12.11 1.51
CA GLY A 40 17.22 12.10 0.12
C GLY A 40 17.77 13.25 -0.75
N VAL A 41 18.71 14.04 -0.25
CA VAL A 41 19.25 15.22 -0.94
C VAL A 41 19.99 14.82 -2.23
N LEU A 42 20.70 13.68 -2.21
CA LEU A 42 21.42 13.20 -3.39
C LEU A 42 20.48 12.74 -4.50
N ASP A 43 19.34 12.13 -4.16
CA ASP A 43 18.38 11.66 -5.15
C ASP A 43 17.64 12.85 -5.78
N SER A 44 17.22 13.83 -4.97
CA SER A 44 16.63 15.08 -5.48
C SER A 44 17.60 15.85 -6.39
N LEU A 45 18.90 15.94 -6.02
CA LEU A 45 19.93 16.55 -6.89
C LEU A 45 20.10 15.80 -8.19
N THR A 46 20.07 14.47 -8.15
CA THR A 46 20.19 13.66 -9.36
C THR A 46 19.00 13.89 -10.29
N ASN A 47 17.78 13.94 -9.76
CA ASN A 47 16.57 14.17 -10.57
C ASN A 47 16.54 15.56 -11.20
N VAL A 48 16.88 16.61 -10.46
CA VAL A 48 16.93 17.99 -10.99
C VAL A 48 18.01 18.13 -12.06
N LEU A 49 19.17 17.49 -11.87
CA LEU A 49 20.25 17.51 -12.87
C LEU A 49 19.90 16.70 -14.14
N VAL A 50 19.11 15.63 -14.02
CA VAL A 50 18.58 14.90 -15.18
C VAL A 50 17.56 15.76 -15.92
N ALA A 51 16.63 16.42 -15.21
CA ALA A 51 15.67 17.33 -15.81
C ALA A 51 16.36 18.47 -16.59
N LEU A 52 17.40 19.07 -16.02
CA LEU A 52 18.24 20.07 -16.68
C LEU A 52 19.01 19.54 -17.90
N TYR A 53 19.32 18.24 -17.93
CA TYR A 53 20.01 17.62 -19.05
C TYR A 53 19.05 17.28 -20.19
N GLU A 54 17.80 16.99 -19.88
CA GLU A 54 16.75 16.64 -20.85
C GLU A 54 16.09 17.87 -21.49
N GLU A 55 16.14 19.05 -20.85
CA GLU A 55 15.68 20.31 -21.45
C GLU A 55 16.57 20.76 -22.61
N THR A 56 15.94 20.91 -23.79
CA THR A 56 16.62 21.27 -25.05
C THR A 56 16.98 22.76 -25.14
N ASP A 57 16.28 23.63 -24.42
CA ASP A 57 16.58 25.06 -24.29
C ASP A 57 17.25 25.31 -22.93
N LYS A 58 18.57 25.46 -22.97
CA LYS A 58 19.38 25.62 -21.76
C LYS A 58 19.04 26.97 -21.11
N PRO A 59 18.49 27.02 -19.89
CA PRO A 59 18.13 28.27 -19.25
C PRO A 59 19.36 29.19 -19.12
N GLU A 60 19.17 30.49 -19.34
CA GLU A 60 20.25 31.50 -19.24
C GLU A 60 20.89 31.50 -17.85
N ASP A 61 20.12 31.16 -16.80
CA ASP A 61 20.61 30.98 -15.44
C ASP A 61 20.27 29.59 -14.86
N PRO A 62 21.19 28.61 -14.96
CA PRO A 62 20.97 27.27 -14.43
C PRO A 62 20.92 27.21 -12.90
N LEU A 63 21.43 28.22 -12.18
CA LEU A 63 21.39 28.24 -10.70
C LEU A 63 19.97 28.51 -10.18
N GLU A 64 19.26 29.44 -10.83
CA GLU A 64 17.85 29.74 -10.54
C GLU A 64 16.97 28.52 -10.77
N PHE A 65 17.17 27.82 -11.89
CA PHE A 65 16.45 26.59 -12.21
C PHE A 65 16.62 25.53 -11.12
N ILE A 66 17.85 25.26 -10.70
CA ILE A 66 18.12 24.27 -9.65
C ILE A 66 17.41 24.66 -8.37
N LYS A 67 17.50 25.92 -7.94
CA LYS A 67 16.91 26.39 -6.68
C LYS A 67 15.39 26.24 -6.67
N THR A 68 14.74 26.59 -7.77
CA THR A 68 13.28 26.54 -7.90
C THR A 68 12.80 25.09 -7.98
N HIS A 69 13.40 24.26 -8.84
CA HIS A 69 13.04 22.85 -8.94
C HIS A 69 13.34 22.05 -7.67
N PHE A 70 14.38 22.40 -6.91
CA PHE A 70 14.63 21.77 -5.61
C PHE A 70 13.56 22.11 -4.58
N GLY A 71 13.11 23.37 -4.55
CA GLY A 71 12.04 23.81 -3.66
C GLY A 71 10.71 23.13 -3.97
N VAL A 72 10.38 22.99 -5.26
CA VAL A 72 9.18 22.29 -5.73
C VAL A 72 9.26 20.80 -5.40
N ALA A 73 10.36 20.13 -5.73
CA ALA A 73 10.55 18.71 -5.44
C ALA A 73 10.47 18.40 -3.93
N HIS A 74 10.92 19.32 -3.07
CA HIS A 74 10.81 19.15 -1.63
C HIS A 74 9.35 19.31 -1.14
N ALA A 75 8.63 20.30 -1.64
CA ALA A 75 7.22 20.50 -1.31
C ALA A 75 6.33 19.34 -1.81
N GLU A 76 6.61 18.84 -3.01
CA GLU A 76 5.94 17.66 -3.57
C GLU A 76 6.24 16.40 -2.74
N ALA A 77 7.48 16.21 -2.30
CA ALA A 77 7.82 15.06 -1.45
C ALA A 77 7.09 15.09 -0.09
N GLU A 78 6.93 16.27 0.52
CA GLU A 78 6.19 16.42 1.78
C GLU A 78 4.68 16.22 1.61
N THR A 79 4.10 16.77 0.54
CA THR A 79 2.67 16.57 0.23
C THR A 79 2.35 15.11 -0.06
N LEU A 80 3.17 14.43 -0.87
CA LEU A 80 3.01 13.00 -1.14
C LEU A 80 3.16 12.14 0.12
N ARG A 81 4.03 12.51 1.07
CA ARG A 81 4.13 11.82 2.37
C ARG A 81 2.85 11.95 3.19
N LEU A 82 2.24 13.12 3.21
CA LEU A 82 0.96 13.34 3.89
C LEU A 82 -0.16 12.52 3.23
N GLU A 83 -0.23 12.52 1.90
CA GLU A 83 -1.22 11.71 1.16
C GLU A 83 -1.05 10.21 1.41
N ILE A 84 0.18 9.71 1.44
CA ILE A 84 0.45 8.30 1.78
C ILE A 84 -0.07 7.98 3.18
N SER A 85 0.21 8.84 4.16
CA SER A 85 -0.28 8.65 5.53
C SER A 85 -1.81 8.68 5.59
N GLU A 86 -2.45 9.60 4.88
CA GLU A 86 -3.91 9.72 4.86
C GLU A 86 -4.55 8.51 4.16
N LEU A 87 -4.00 8.07 3.03
CA LEU A 87 -4.47 6.90 2.30
C LEU A 87 -4.30 5.62 3.13
N GLN A 88 -3.18 5.47 3.84
CA GLN A 88 -2.97 4.36 4.77
C GLN A 88 -4.04 4.34 5.87
N GLN A 89 -4.33 5.48 6.48
CA GLN A 89 -5.37 5.60 7.49
C GLN A 89 -6.76 5.23 6.92
N LYS A 90 -7.09 5.71 5.71
CA LYS A 90 -8.35 5.36 5.03
C LYS A 90 -8.44 3.87 4.74
N CYS A 91 -7.37 3.24 4.28
CA CYS A 91 -7.31 1.80 4.05
C CYS A 91 -7.54 1.00 5.34
N GLU A 92 -6.95 1.42 6.46
CA GLU A 92 -7.19 0.76 7.75
C GLU A 92 -8.65 0.86 8.18
N VAL A 93 -9.27 2.04 8.07
CA VAL A 93 -10.69 2.23 8.41
C VAL A 93 -11.58 1.37 7.51
N LEU A 94 -11.38 1.43 6.19
CA LEU A 94 -12.17 0.63 5.24
C LEU A 94 -11.96 -0.88 5.42
N SER A 95 -10.78 -1.32 5.87
CA SER A 95 -10.54 -2.72 6.18
C SER A 95 -11.33 -3.17 7.40
N ARG A 96 -11.35 -2.36 8.47
CA ARG A 96 -12.16 -2.63 9.67
C ARG A 96 -13.65 -2.67 9.34
N ASP A 97 -14.14 -1.69 8.59
CA ASP A 97 -15.55 -1.65 8.18
C ASP A 97 -15.92 -2.87 7.33
N ASN A 98 -15.02 -3.32 6.43
CA ASN A 98 -15.22 -4.55 5.66
C ASN A 98 -15.30 -5.79 6.55
N GLU A 99 -14.42 -5.90 7.55
CA GLU A 99 -14.45 -7.02 8.50
C GLU A 99 -15.75 -7.02 9.31
N ASP A 100 -16.19 -5.86 9.81
CA ASP A 100 -17.44 -5.73 10.55
C ASP A 100 -18.66 -6.07 9.69
N LEU A 101 -18.70 -5.59 8.44
CA LEU A 101 -19.78 -5.92 7.52
C LEU A 101 -19.78 -7.42 7.19
N ARG A 102 -18.63 -8.04 6.95
CA ARG A 102 -18.52 -9.49 6.72
C ARG A 102 -18.98 -10.30 7.93
N ASN A 103 -18.64 -9.86 9.14
CA ASN A 103 -19.10 -10.48 10.38
C ASN A 103 -20.63 -10.41 10.51
N ARG A 104 -21.21 -9.24 10.23
CA ARG A 104 -22.67 -9.05 10.23
C ARG A 104 -23.36 -9.94 9.20
N VAL A 105 -22.81 -10.05 8.00
CA VAL A 105 -23.33 -10.94 6.95
C VAL A 105 -23.29 -12.40 7.42
N SER A 106 -22.16 -12.86 7.96
CA SER A 106 -22.03 -14.23 8.49
C SER A 106 -23.04 -14.54 9.62
N VAL A 107 -23.26 -13.60 10.53
CA VAL A 107 -24.28 -13.75 11.59
C VAL A 107 -25.69 -13.84 11.00
N LEU A 108 -26.01 -13.01 10.01
CA LEU A 108 -27.31 -13.07 9.35
C LEU A 108 -27.48 -14.41 8.59
N GLU A 109 -26.47 -14.86 7.85
CA GLU A 109 -26.49 -16.14 7.12
C GLU A 109 -26.69 -17.33 8.08
N THR A 110 -26.01 -17.35 9.21
CA THR A 110 -26.20 -18.41 10.24
C THR A 110 -27.59 -18.35 10.89
N SER A 111 -28.14 -17.16 11.14
CA SER A 111 -29.51 -17.02 11.66
C SER A 111 -30.58 -17.48 10.65
N VAL A 112 -30.38 -17.18 9.36
CA VAL A 112 -31.30 -17.59 8.29
C VAL A 112 -31.23 -19.10 8.06
N THR A 113 -30.03 -19.67 8.03
CA THR A 113 -29.87 -21.13 7.85
C THR A 113 -30.42 -21.93 9.03
N SER A 114 -30.21 -21.47 10.26
CA SER A 114 -30.77 -22.13 11.46
C SER A 114 -32.30 -22.06 11.50
N SER A 115 -32.90 -20.92 11.17
CA SER A 115 -34.36 -20.78 11.08
C SER A 115 -34.97 -21.64 9.96
N LEU A 116 -34.36 -21.67 8.78
CA LEU A 116 -34.78 -22.56 7.68
C LEU A 116 -34.69 -24.05 8.07
N SER A 117 -33.61 -24.45 8.75
CA SER A 117 -33.44 -25.81 9.26
C SER A 117 -34.52 -26.19 10.29
N GLN A 118 -34.86 -25.27 11.19
CA GLN A 118 -35.96 -25.44 12.14
C GLN A 118 -37.30 -25.62 11.42
N CYS A 119 -37.61 -24.77 10.42
CA CYS A 119 -38.81 -24.91 9.60
C CYS A 119 -38.88 -26.25 8.89
N CYS A 120 -37.79 -26.70 8.25
CA CYS A 120 -37.71 -28.01 7.59
C CYS A 120 -37.96 -29.16 8.58
N THR A 121 -37.38 -29.09 9.78
CA THR A 121 -37.56 -30.13 10.81
C THR A 121 -39.00 -30.20 11.29
N LEU A 122 -39.65 -29.05 11.51
CA LEU A 122 -41.06 -28.97 11.91
C LEU A 122 -41.99 -29.50 10.82
N LEU A 123 -41.73 -29.15 9.55
CA LEU A 123 -42.48 -29.67 8.41
C LEU A 123 -42.36 -31.19 8.28
N CYS A 124 -41.14 -31.74 8.40
CA CYS A 124 -40.93 -33.19 8.38
C CYS A 124 -41.71 -33.90 9.50
N ARG A 125 -41.67 -33.36 10.73
CA ARG A 125 -42.45 -33.92 11.86
C ARG A 125 -43.95 -33.89 11.60
N TYR A 126 -44.47 -32.78 11.07
CA TYR A 126 -45.89 -32.65 10.74
C TYR A 126 -46.32 -33.66 9.68
N LEU A 127 -45.55 -33.80 8.59
CA LEU A 127 -45.84 -34.76 7.52
C LEU A 127 -45.77 -36.22 8.00
N LEU A 128 -44.81 -36.57 8.86
CA LEU A 128 -44.73 -37.90 9.46
C LEU A 128 -45.91 -38.19 10.39
N ALA A 129 -46.35 -37.21 11.19
CA ALA A 129 -47.53 -37.35 12.05
C ALA A 129 -48.81 -37.51 11.22
N PHE A 130 -48.95 -36.75 10.13
CA PHE A 130 -50.10 -36.82 9.23
C PHE A 130 -50.18 -38.17 8.51
N THR A 131 -49.06 -38.66 7.97
CA THR A 131 -49.01 -40.00 7.34
C THR A 131 -49.32 -41.11 8.34
N ALA A 132 -48.79 -41.05 9.56
CA ALA A 132 -49.12 -42.00 10.63
C ALA A 132 -50.62 -42.00 10.99
N PHE A 133 -51.25 -40.81 11.04
CA PHE A 133 -52.68 -40.66 11.32
C PHE A 133 -53.54 -41.25 10.19
N THR A 134 -53.22 -40.95 8.93
CA THR A 134 -53.96 -41.48 7.76
C THR A 134 -53.83 -43.00 7.61
N VAL A 135 -52.64 -43.57 7.86
CA VAL A 135 -52.45 -45.03 7.87
C VAL A 135 -53.27 -45.70 8.96
N ARG A 136 -53.42 -45.06 10.13
CA ARG A 136 -54.22 -45.59 11.25
C ARG A 136 -55.73 -45.43 11.05
N ALA A 137 -56.16 -44.41 10.32
CA ALA A 137 -57.56 -44.17 9.97
C ALA A 137 -58.05 -45.04 8.80
N SER A 138 -57.15 -45.75 8.11
CA SER A 138 -57.52 -46.67 7.04
C SER A 138 -58.23 -47.91 7.63
N PRO A 139 -59.54 -48.13 7.35
CA PRO A 139 -60.24 -49.30 7.84
C PRO A 139 -59.66 -50.53 7.14
N ARG A 140 -59.08 -51.46 7.91
CA ARG A 140 -58.77 -52.81 7.40
C ARG A 140 -60.06 -53.39 6.84
N ARG A 141 -60.11 -53.56 5.51
CA ARG A 141 -61.08 -54.46 4.87
C ARG A 141 -60.76 -55.89 5.23
#